data_AF-T0R547-F1
#
_entry.id   AF-T0R547-F1
#
_cell.length_a   1.000
_cell.length_b   1.000
_cell.length_c   1.000
_cell.angle_alpha   90.00
_cell.angle_beta   90.00
_cell.angle_gamma   90.00
#
_symmetry.space_group_name_H-M   'P 1'
#
loop_
_entity.id
_entity.type
_entity.pdbx_description
1 polymer ?
#
loop_
_entity_poly.entity_id
_entity_poly.type
_entity_poly.pdbx_seq_one_letter_code
_entity_poly.pdbx_strand_id
1 'polypeptide(L)'
;MVGAALFEAMGWHASDGVPPLEHLKDDVDDDMAALDEAAEAANQGNTLFSYAVLLGLLLYLGACYVAFAFPPEAVPWEVEFAIPYDPAAMASNCSVAFTRLPAITSSRVLAYEIAALSDTTMSHQVLQYTIHVDDVLVLTDLAILPRNETVAFTTHELSDLSFGHHVASIELLVPLPGGHEERIATTRRFTLVPDGHKVVKVVLPTRQARKALSLDALVAASRPRIVAPQNGTVLRFHETSDRSVRVRYRRPSDGNTTLLLDGRPQPLVLLPSPTEWMATTMLADVGPGRHVVTLLVDRDVADHVTFTVASEKVDAPM
;
A
#
# COMPACT_ATOMS: atom_id res chain seq x y z
N MET A 1 64.59 -10.74 -16.91
CA MET A 1 64.06 -11.33 -18.16
C MET A 1 63.20 -10.27 -18.83
N VAL A 2 63.36 -10.13 -20.14
CA VAL A 2 62.70 -9.17 -21.05
C VAL A 2 63.24 -7.73 -20.98
N GLY A 3 64.41 -7.55 -21.61
CA GLY A 3 64.96 -6.25 -21.98
C GLY A 3 65.95 -6.40 -23.14
N ALA A 4 65.68 -7.34 -24.04
CA ALA A 4 66.59 -7.80 -25.10
C ALA A 4 65.85 -8.08 -26.41
N ALA A 5 64.98 -7.18 -26.86
CA ALA A 5 64.24 -7.38 -28.11
C ALA A 5 63.84 -6.08 -28.82
N LEU A 6 64.70 -5.05 -28.85
CA LEU A 6 64.45 -3.89 -29.72
C LEU A 6 65.70 -3.23 -30.35
N PHE A 7 66.90 -3.82 -30.18
CA PHE A 7 68.16 -3.26 -30.72
C PHE A 7 68.81 -4.11 -31.83
N GLU A 8 68.19 -5.22 -32.24
CA GLU A 8 68.68 -6.08 -33.33
C GLU A 8 68.03 -5.80 -34.70
N ALA A 9 67.19 -4.77 -34.83
CA ALA A 9 66.47 -4.48 -36.08
C ALA A 9 67.13 -3.38 -36.96
N MET A 10 68.30 -2.87 -36.60
CA MET A 10 69.03 -1.88 -37.42
C MET A 10 70.43 -2.40 -37.71
N GLY A 11 70.51 -3.30 -38.69
CA GLY A 11 71.75 -3.78 -39.27
C GLY A 11 72.48 -2.62 -39.96
N TRP A 12 73.37 -1.97 -39.23
CA TRP A 12 74.35 -1.05 -39.80
C TRP A 12 75.74 -1.65 -39.63
N HIS A 13 76.18 -2.36 -40.67
CA HIS A 13 77.60 -2.66 -40.85
C HIS A 13 78.28 -1.40 -41.39
N ALA A 14 79.24 -0.88 -40.63
CA ALA A 14 80.19 0.09 -41.14
C ALA A 14 81.13 -0.63 -42.12
N SER A 15 81.08 -0.25 -43.40
CA SER A 15 82.10 -0.61 -44.38
C SER A 15 82.59 0.63 -45.09
N ASP A 16 83.89 0.86 -44.97
CA ASP A 16 84.68 1.90 -45.61
C ASP A 16 84.54 1.91 -47.15
N GLY A 17 84.35 3.09 -47.73
CA GLY A 17 84.43 3.29 -49.18
C GLY A 17 83.74 4.57 -49.66
N VAL A 18 84.39 5.73 -49.50
CA VAL A 18 83.92 7.00 -50.10
C VAL A 18 84.87 7.40 -51.24
N PRO A 19 84.41 7.56 -52.50
CA PRO A 19 85.20 8.13 -53.59
C PRO A 19 85.27 9.67 -53.48
N PRO A 20 86.28 10.33 -54.11
CA PRO A 20 86.63 11.73 -53.83
C PRO A 20 85.56 12.75 -54.29
N LEU A 21 85.41 13.79 -53.46
CA LEU A 21 84.38 14.85 -53.43
C LEU A 21 84.35 15.86 -54.59
N GLU A 22 85.07 15.64 -55.69
CA GLU A 22 85.21 16.66 -56.74
C GLU A 22 84.08 16.67 -57.79
N HIS A 23 83.26 15.61 -57.87
CA HIS A 23 82.12 15.54 -58.80
C HIS A 23 80.77 15.97 -58.20
N LEU A 24 80.72 16.32 -56.91
CA LEU A 24 79.47 16.67 -56.22
C LEU A 24 79.14 18.17 -56.21
N LYS A 25 80.03 19.03 -56.72
CA LYS A 25 79.78 20.48 -56.73
C LYS A 25 78.96 20.92 -57.93
N ASP A 26 79.30 20.43 -59.11
CA ASP A 26 78.63 20.84 -60.35
C ASP A 26 77.19 20.30 -60.43
N ASP A 27 76.93 19.09 -59.92
CA ASP A 27 75.58 18.50 -59.91
C ASP A 27 74.64 19.16 -58.88
N VAL A 28 75.18 19.69 -57.77
CA VAL A 28 74.38 20.34 -56.71
C VAL A 28 73.97 21.75 -57.09
N ASP A 29 74.83 22.46 -57.83
CA ASP A 29 74.52 23.82 -58.30
C ASP A 29 73.45 23.81 -59.40
N ASP A 30 73.46 22.81 -60.30
CA ASP A 30 72.42 22.61 -61.33
C ASP A 30 71.09 22.12 -60.73
N ASP A 31 71.12 21.21 -59.74
CA ASP A 31 69.91 20.75 -59.05
C ASP A 31 69.28 21.84 -58.17
N MET A 32 70.09 22.70 -57.54
CA MET A 32 69.61 23.86 -56.78
C MET A 32 68.97 24.92 -57.68
N ALA A 33 69.54 25.19 -58.86
CA ALA A 33 68.94 26.11 -59.83
C ALA A 33 67.62 25.56 -60.39
N ALA A 34 67.53 24.26 -60.67
CA ALA A 34 66.29 23.61 -61.09
C ALA A 34 65.22 23.59 -59.99
N LEU A 35 65.61 23.48 -58.72
CA LEU A 35 64.71 23.58 -57.58
C LEU A 35 64.19 25.00 -57.35
N ASP A 36 65.03 26.03 -57.55
CA ASP A 36 64.59 27.43 -57.48
C ASP A 36 63.67 27.79 -58.66
N GLU A 37 63.95 27.30 -59.87
CA GLU A 37 63.08 27.50 -61.04
C GLU A 37 61.74 26.75 -60.89
N ALA A 38 61.74 25.55 -60.29
CA ALA A 38 60.52 24.81 -59.93
C ALA A 38 59.75 25.45 -58.76
N ALA A 39 60.44 26.08 -57.80
CA ALA A 39 59.85 26.80 -56.69
C ALA A 39 59.21 28.13 -57.15
N GLU A 40 59.84 28.85 -58.09
CA GLU A 40 59.25 30.03 -58.72
C GLU A 40 58.04 29.68 -59.61
N ALA A 41 58.09 28.56 -60.34
CA ALA A 41 56.95 28.04 -61.09
C ALA A 41 55.79 27.58 -60.18
N ALA A 42 56.09 27.01 -59.01
CA ALA A 42 55.09 26.64 -58.01
C ALA A 42 54.49 27.86 -57.27
N ASN A 43 55.24 28.95 -57.12
CA ASN A 43 54.78 30.21 -56.51
C ASN A 43 53.92 31.09 -57.43
N GLN A 44 53.73 30.71 -58.70
CA GLN A 44 52.67 31.25 -59.54
C GLN A 44 51.30 30.59 -59.27
N GLY A 45 51.08 30.13 -58.04
CA GLY A 45 49.77 29.76 -57.52
C GLY A 45 48.83 30.96 -57.65
N ASN A 46 47.85 30.82 -58.55
CA ASN A 46 46.94 31.86 -59.02
C ASN A 46 46.48 32.80 -57.89
N THR A 47 47.14 33.96 -57.74
CA THR A 47 46.93 34.89 -56.61
C THR A 47 45.45 35.25 -56.45
N LEU A 48 44.73 35.31 -57.57
CA LEU A 48 43.29 35.54 -57.65
C LEU A 48 42.46 34.46 -56.93
N PHE A 49 42.86 33.20 -56.99
CA PHE A 49 42.24 32.10 -56.25
C PHE A 49 42.46 32.24 -54.74
N SER A 50 43.69 32.58 -54.32
CA SER A 50 43.98 32.81 -52.91
C SER A 50 43.16 33.97 -52.33
N TYR A 51 43.03 35.08 -53.07
CA TYR A 51 42.16 36.20 -52.69
C TYR A 51 40.68 35.81 -52.64
N ALA A 52 40.21 34.99 -53.58
CA ALA A 52 38.82 34.51 -53.59
C ALA A 52 38.50 33.61 -52.39
N VAL A 53 39.42 32.73 -52.01
CA VAL A 53 39.28 31.87 -50.82
C VAL A 53 39.29 32.73 -49.54
N LEU A 54 40.19 33.71 -49.45
CA LEU A 54 40.30 34.59 -48.29
C LEU A 54 39.06 35.48 -48.13
N LEU A 55 38.52 36.00 -49.25
CA LEU A 55 37.25 36.73 -49.26
C LEU A 55 36.08 35.82 -48.84
N GLY A 56 36.04 34.58 -49.33
CA GLY A 56 35.02 33.59 -48.94
C GLY A 56 35.06 33.28 -47.44
N LEU A 57 36.25 33.12 -46.88
CA LEU A 57 36.45 32.92 -45.43
C LEU A 57 36.03 34.14 -44.61
N LEU A 58 36.34 35.36 -45.08
CA LEU A 58 35.90 36.61 -44.45
C LEU A 58 34.37 36.75 -44.45
N LEU A 59 33.71 36.44 -45.57
CA LEU A 59 32.25 36.45 -45.68
C LEU A 59 31.61 35.37 -44.80
N TYR A 60 32.22 34.18 -44.72
CA TYR A 60 31.77 33.11 -43.84
C TYR A 60 31.87 33.51 -42.36
N LEU A 61 33.01 34.07 -41.94
CA LEU A 61 33.19 34.62 -40.58
C LEU A 61 32.17 35.72 -40.28
N GLY A 62 31.88 36.60 -41.24
CA GLY A 62 30.85 37.62 -41.12
C GLY A 62 29.44 37.02 -40.95
N ALA A 63 29.11 35.98 -41.72
CA ALA A 63 27.83 35.27 -41.59
C ALA A 63 27.69 34.56 -40.24
N CYS A 64 28.77 33.92 -39.75
CA CYS A 64 28.82 33.32 -38.42
C CYS A 64 28.64 34.37 -37.32
N TYR A 65 29.27 35.54 -37.46
CA TYR A 65 29.09 36.65 -36.52
C TYR A 65 27.65 37.16 -36.50
N VAL A 66 27.01 37.34 -37.66
CA VAL A 66 25.61 37.76 -37.74
C VAL A 66 24.67 36.73 -37.10
N ALA A 67 24.89 35.44 -37.35
CA ALA A 67 24.11 34.36 -36.73
C ALA A 67 24.30 34.31 -35.19
N PHE A 68 25.50 34.66 -34.70
CA PHE A 68 25.79 34.76 -33.28
C PHE A 68 25.20 36.02 -32.63
N ALA A 69 25.31 37.18 -33.30
CA ALA A 69 24.84 38.47 -32.79
C ALA A 69 23.32 38.62 -32.86
N PHE A 70 22.68 37.96 -33.82
CA PHE A 70 21.23 37.93 -34.02
C PHE A 70 20.76 36.48 -34.09
N PRO A 71 20.79 35.74 -32.97
CA PRO A 71 20.22 34.41 -32.94
C PRO A 71 18.74 34.51 -33.33
N PRO A 72 18.25 33.67 -34.25
CA PRO A 72 16.82 33.64 -34.55
C PRO A 72 16.05 33.36 -33.26
N GLU A 73 14.85 33.95 -33.12
CA GLU A 73 13.98 33.64 -31.99
C GLU A 73 13.82 32.13 -31.90
N ALA A 74 14.17 31.56 -30.75
CA ALA A 74 13.95 30.16 -30.48
C ALA A 74 12.43 29.94 -30.50
N VAL A 75 11.91 29.45 -31.63
CA VAL A 75 10.53 28.98 -31.71
C VAL A 75 10.50 27.75 -30.81
N PRO A 76 9.81 27.79 -29.64
CA PRO A 76 9.64 26.59 -28.85
C PRO A 76 8.69 25.70 -29.66
N TRP A 77 9.26 24.75 -30.39
CA TRP A 77 8.47 23.67 -30.95
C TRP A 77 8.14 22.72 -29.80
N GLU A 78 7.13 23.08 -29.00
CA GLU A 78 6.44 22.09 -28.17
C GLU A 78 5.59 21.25 -29.11
N VAL A 79 6.06 20.05 -29.45
CA VAL A 79 5.23 19.07 -30.15
C VAL A 79 4.35 18.43 -29.10
N GLU A 80 3.19 19.03 -28.85
CA GLU A 80 2.13 18.44 -28.04
C GLU A 80 1.51 17.27 -28.82
N PHE A 81 1.96 16.05 -28.54
CA PHE A 81 1.25 14.86 -28.97
C PHE A 81 0.04 14.66 -28.05
N ALA A 82 -1.17 14.87 -28.58
CA ALA A 82 -2.38 14.35 -27.95
C ALA A 82 -2.38 12.82 -28.07
N ILE A 83 -1.69 12.13 -27.16
CA ILE A 83 -1.87 10.69 -27.01
C ILE A 83 -3.27 10.50 -26.42
N PRO A 84 -4.15 9.69 -27.04
CA PRO A 84 -5.46 9.42 -26.47
C PRO A 84 -5.28 8.79 -25.08
N TYR A 85 -5.59 9.57 -24.06
CA TYR A 85 -5.56 9.19 -22.66
C TYR A 85 -6.83 8.40 -22.36
N ASP A 86 -6.73 7.07 -22.36
CA ASP A 86 -7.74 6.21 -21.75
C ASP A 86 -7.16 5.64 -20.45
N PRO A 87 -7.56 6.17 -19.27
CA PRO A 87 -7.07 5.70 -17.98
C PRO A 87 -7.43 4.23 -17.69
N ALA A 88 -8.42 3.66 -18.39
CA ALA A 88 -8.74 2.24 -18.27
C ALA A 88 -7.80 1.33 -19.07
N ALA A 89 -7.09 1.87 -20.07
CA ALA A 89 -6.19 1.12 -20.94
C ALA A 89 -4.69 1.32 -20.63
N MET A 90 -4.34 2.31 -19.80
CA MET A 90 -2.96 2.67 -19.41
C MET A 90 -2.67 2.45 -17.92
N ALA A 91 -3.19 1.38 -17.32
CA ALA A 91 -2.76 0.96 -15.98
C ALA A 91 -1.40 0.26 -16.06
N SER A 92 -0.44 0.67 -15.22
CA SER A 92 0.81 -0.07 -15.07
C SER A 92 0.57 -1.35 -14.27
N ASN A 93 1.18 -2.45 -14.69
CA ASN A 93 1.19 -3.69 -13.90
C ASN A 93 2.27 -3.64 -12.80
N CYS A 94 2.59 -2.44 -12.32
CA CYS A 94 3.52 -2.24 -11.22
C CYS A 94 2.81 -2.50 -9.89
N SER A 95 3.55 -2.98 -8.90
CA SER A 95 3.02 -3.19 -7.55
C SER A 95 4.10 -3.03 -6.50
N VAL A 96 3.68 -2.61 -5.31
CA VAL A 96 4.54 -2.47 -4.14
C VAL A 96 3.85 -3.05 -2.91
N ALA A 97 4.58 -3.87 -2.16
CA ALA A 97 4.04 -4.55 -0.99
C ALA A 97 5.07 -4.74 0.12
N PHE A 98 4.62 -4.69 1.38
CA PHE A 98 5.46 -5.06 2.53
C PHE A 98 5.50 -6.58 2.69
N THR A 99 6.64 -7.22 2.48
CA THR A 99 6.68 -8.70 2.54
C THR A 99 6.78 -9.27 3.94
N ARG A 100 7.31 -8.53 4.91
CA ARG A 100 7.57 -9.06 6.26
C ARG A 100 7.34 -8.06 7.38
N LEU A 101 6.36 -7.17 7.25
CA LEU A 101 6.01 -6.24 8.32
C LEU A 101 4.91 -6.83 9.21
N PRO A 102 5.21 -7.63 10.26
CA PRO A 102 4.18 -8.12 11.17
C PRO A 102 3.47 -6.95 11.85
N ALA A 103 2.25 -7.19 12.33
CA ALA A 103 1.50 -6.17 13.07
C ALA A 103 2.23 -5.68 14.33
N ILE A 104 3.16 -6.48 14.86
CA ILE A 104 4.02 -6.16 15.99
C ILE A 104 5.44 -6.63 15.63
N THR A 105 6.43 -5.74 15.72
CA THR A 105 7.83 -6.00 15.38
C THR A 105 8.75 -5.34 16.41
N SER A 106 9.91 -5.92 16.66
CA SER A 106 11.02 -5.22 17.33
C SER A 106 12.06 -4.70 16.32
N SER A 107 12.00 -5.19 15.07
CA SER A 107 12.93 -4.77 14.03
C SER A 107 12.60 -3.36 13.55
N ARG A 108 13.65 -2.52 13.50
CA ARG A 108 13.64 -1.15 12.97
C ARG A 108 13.98 -1.07 11.48
N VAL A 109 13.91 -2.20 10.78
CA VAL A 109 14.15 -2.31 9.34
C VAL A 109 12.85 -2.71 8.66
N LEU A 110 12.43 -1.93 7.67
CA LEU A 110 11.25 -2.24 6.87
C LEU A 110 11.69 -3.05 5.65
N ALA A 111 11.15 -4.26 5.50
CA ALA A 111 11.34 -5.09 4.31
C ALA A 111 10.12 -4.98 3.39
N TYR A 112 10.37 -4.69 2.12
CA TYR A 112 9.36 -4.48 1.10
C TYR A 112 9.81 -5.03 -0.25
N GLU A 113 8.85 -5.20 -1.13
CA GLU A 113 9.03 -5.76 -2.45
C GLU A 113 8.37 -4.85 -3.48
N ILE A 114 9.09 -4.60 -4.56
CA ILE A 114 8.61 -3.83 -5.70
C ILE A 114 8.68 -4.74 -6.92
N ALA A 115 7.59 -4.78 -7.68
CA ALA A 115 7.52 -5.48 -8.96
C ALA A 115 7.04 -4.51 -10.04
N ALA A 116 7.68 -4.58 -11.20
CA ALA A 116 7.28 -3.88 -12.40
C ALA A 116 7.05 -4.91 -13.52
N LEU A 117 5.84 -5.45 -13.56
CA LEU A 117 5.46 -6.42 -14.60
C LEU A 117 5.24 -5.63 -15.89
N SER A 118 5.92 -6.02 -16.97
CA SER A 118 5.74 -5.38 -18.28
C SER A 118 5.58 -6.43 -19.36
N ASP A 119 4.42 -6.36 -20.01
CA ASP A 119 4.11 -7.22 -21.15
C ASP A 119 4.69 -6.66 -22.46
N THR A 120 5.07 -5.38 -22.46
CA THR A 120 5.44 -4.62 -23.67
C THR A 120 6.92 -4.33 -23.81
N THR A 121 7.68 -4.21 -22.71
CA THR A 121 9.11 -3.86 -22.75
C THR A 121 9.99 -5.01 -22.25
N MET A 122 11.14 -5.19 -22.91
CA MET A 122 12.15 -6.20 -22.56
C MET A 122 13.30 -5.64 -21.70
N SER A 123 13.28 -4.34 -21.40
CA SER A 123 14.33 -3.64 -20.67
C SER A 123 14.06 -3.59 -19.17
N HIS A 124 15.13 -3.43 -18.38
CA HIS A 124 15.02 -3.03 -16.99
C HIS A 124 14.28 -1.69 -16.88
N GLN A 125 13.45 -1.54 -15.86
CA GLN A 125 12.73 -0.31 -15.58
C GLN A 125 13.35 0.38 -14.37
N VAL A 126 13.45 1.71 -14.43
CA VAL A 126 13.91 2.53 -13.31
C VAL A 126 12.69 3.25 -12.75
N LEU A 127 12.31 2.93 -11.51
CA LEU A 127 11.16 3.52 -10.85
C LEU A 127 11.59 4.27 -9.60
N GLN A 128 10.98 5.41 -9.36
CA GLN A 128 11.16 6.16 -8.12
C GLN A 128 10.15 5.70 -7.08
N TYR A 129 10.64 5.40 -5.87
CA TYR A 129 9.77 5.11 -4.73
C TYR A 129 10.13 6.00 -3.54
N THR A 130 9.11 6.28 -2.75
CA THR A 130 9.21 7.07 -1.52
C THR A 130 8.59 6.31 -0.36
N ILE A 131 9.20 6.40 0.81
CA ILE A 131 8.72 5.74 2.02
C ILE A 131 8.44 6.82 3.06
N HIS A 132 7.23 6.78 3.62
CA HIS A 132 6.85 7.62 4.75
C HIS A 132 6.52 6.77 5.96
N VAL A 133 6.89 7.23 7.15
CA VAL A 133 6.48 6.63 8.42
C VAL A 133 5.84 7.74 9.26
N ASP A 134 4.58 7.53 9.67
CA ASP A 134 3.76 8.53 10.37
C ASP A 134 3.73 9.88 9.65
N ASP A 135 3.53 9.84 8.34
CA ASP A 135 3.52 10.99 7.41
C ASP A 135 4.85 11.77 7.32
N VAL A 136 5.94 11.24 7.90
CA VAL A 136 7.29 11.79 7.76
C VAL A 136 8.03 11.06 6.65
N LEU A 137 8.61 11.80 5.70
CA LEU A 137 9.45 11.25 4.64
C LEU A 137 10.73 10.65 5.23
N VAL A 138 10.92 9.35 5.01
CA VAL A 138 12.07 8.58 5.50
C VAL A 138 13.10 8.38 4.39
N LEU A 139 12.64 8.04 3.19
CA LEU A 139 13.52 7.70 2.06
C LEU A 139 12.86 8.06 0.75
N THR A 140 13.66 8.55 -0.20
CA THR A 140 13.35 8.62 -1.63
C THR A 140 14.50 7.99 -2.38
N ASP A 141 14.22 6.99 -3.21
CA ASP A 141 15.26 6.26 -3.94
C ASP A 141 14.75 5.73 -5.30
N LEU A 142 15.68 5.23 -6.12
CA LEU A 142 15.42 4.66 -7.43
C LEU A 142 15.65 3.14 -7.41
N ALA A 143 14.64 2.38 -7.82
CA ALA A 143 14.75 0.94 -8.01
C ALA A 143 14.99 0.61 -9.48
N ILE A 144 16.04 -0.17 -9.76
CA ILE A 144 16.26 -0.79 -11.07
C ILE A 144 15.67 -2.19 -11.03
N LEU A 145 14.55 -2.38 -11.74
CA LEU A 145 13.76 -3.60 -11.67
C LEU A 145 13.97 -4.46 -12.93
N PRO A 146 14.29 -5.77 -12.78
CA PRO A 146 14.22 -6.74 -13.87
C PRO A 146 12.78 -6.95 -14.31
N ARG A 147 12.64 -7.38 -15.57
CA ARG A 147 11.32 -7.68 -16.14
C ARG A 147 10.68 -8.85 -15.41
N ASN A 148 9.44 -8.66 -14.98
CA ASN A 148 8.58 -9.70 -14.39
C ASN A 148 9.15 -10.39 -13.15
N GLU A 149 10.09 -9.74 -12.46
CA GLU A 149 10.65 -10.23 -11.21
C GLU A 149 10.30 -9.26 -10.09
N THR A 150 9.98 -9.82 -8.94
CA THR A 150 9.80 -9.07 -7.70
C THR A 150 11.15 -8.94 -7.02
N VAL A 151 11.60 -7.70 -6.80
CA VAL A 151 12.87 -7.44 -6.11
C VAL A 151 12.57 -7.03 -4.67
N ALA A 152 13.25 -7.70 -3.73
CA ALA A 152 13.16 -7.41 -2.32
C ALA A 152 14.18 -6.32 -1.92
N PHE A 153 13.71 -5.35 -1.15
CA PHE A 153 14.48 -4.23 -0.64
C PHE A 153 14.29 -4.11 0.87
N THR A 154 15.24 -3.42 1.51
CA THR A 154 15.21 -3.12 2.94
C THR A 154 15.63 -1.70 3.18
N THR A 155 14.94 -1.00 4.09
CA THR A 155 15.40 0.31 4.54
C THR A 155 16.67 0.20 5.38
N HIS A 156 17.39 1.32 5.52
CA HIS A 156 18.34 1.46 6.62
C HIS A 156 17.62 1.40 7.97
N GLU A 157 18.39 1.18 9.03
CA GLU A 157 17.86 1.09 10.39
C GLU A 157 17.27 2.43 10.84
N LEU A 158 15.96 2.43 11.12
CA LEU A 158 15.21 3.61 11.55
C LEU A 158 15.44 3.89 13.04
N SER A 159 16.63 4.40 13.34
CA SER A 159 17.13 4.59 14.71
C SER A 159 16.27 5.56 15.54
N ASP A 160 15.67 6.56 14.89
CA ASP A 160 14.90 7.62 15.53
C ASP A 160 13.42 7.27 15.75
N LEU A 161 12.99 6.07 15.32
CA LEU A 161 11.61 5.65 15.47
C LEU A 161 11.31 5.32 16.95
N SER A 162 10.37 6.05 17.54
CA SER A 162 9.91 5.82 18.92
C SER A 162 9.22 4.45 19.05
N PHE A 163 9.12 3.90 20.26
CA PHE A 163 8.30 2.70 20.48
C PHE A 163 6.81 3.07 20.49
N GLY A 164 5.96 2.25 19.87
CA GLY A 164 4.53 2.53 19.78
C GLY A 164 3.89 2.07 18.49
N HIS A 165 2.72 2.64 18.18
CA HIS A 165 2.00 2.36 16.94
C HIS A 165 2.47 3.30 15.84
N HIS A 166 2.75 2.72 14.67
CA HIS A 166 3.26 3.42 13.50
C HIS A 166 2.50 3.02 12.25
N VAL A 167 2.48 3.93 11.28
CA VAL A 167 1.95 3.70 9.94
C VAL A 167 3.07 3.91 8.93
N ALA A 168 3.50 2.83 8.28
CA ALA A 168 4.42 2.94 7.15
C ALA A 168 3.60 2.99 5.85
N SER A 169 4.00 3.87 4.94
CA SER A 169 3.49 3.92 3.58
C SER A 169 4.64 3.92 2.59
N ILE A 170 4.46 3.21 1.48
CA ILE A 170 5.38 3.25 0.35
C ILE A 170 4.58 3.70 -0.86
N GLU A 171 5.12 4.66 -1.58
CA GLU A 171 4.55 5.21 -2.78
C GLU A 171 5.52 5.02 -3.93
N LEU A 172 5.02 4.46 -5.02
CA LEU A 172 5.74 4.21 -6.25
C LEU A 172 5.18 5.15 -7.31
N LEU A 173 6.06 5.92 -7.96
CA LEU A 173 5.72 6.77 -9.08
C LEU A 173 6.12 6.05 -10.37
N VAL A 174 5.14 5.77 -11.21
CA VAL A 174 5.33 5.05 -12.46
C VAL A 174 5.14 6.03 -13.62
N PRO A 175 6.20 6.35 -14.38
CA PRO A 175 6.07 7.18 -15.56
C PRO A 175 5.36 6.39 -16.67
N LEU A 176 4.25 6.93 -17.14
CA LEU A 176 3.46 6.41 -18.25
C LEU A 176 3.79 7.18 -19.55
N PRO A 177 3.57 6.56 -20.73
CA PRO A 177 3.71 7.26 -22.00
C PRO A 177 2.85 8.53 -22.06
N GLY A 178 3.39 9.60 -22.64
CA GLY A 178 2.69 10.89 -22.74
C GLY A 178 2.93 11.87 -21.58
N GLY A 179 3.90 11.59 -20.72
CA GLY A 179 4.25 12.49 -19.60
C GLY A 179 3.28 12.40 -18.42
N HIS A 180 2.47 11.35 -18.37
CA HIS A 180 1.60 11.06 -17.24
C HIS A 180 2.33 10.22 -16.19
N GLU A 181 1.90 10.34 -14.94
CA GLU A 181 2.45 9.56 -13.83
C GLU A 181 1.31 8.82 -13.11
N GLU A 182 1.48 7.52 -12.90
CA GLU A 182 0.62 6.73 -12.03
C GLU A 182 1.26 6.59 -10.65
N ARG A 183 0.48 6.87 -9.61
CA ARG A 183 0.91 6.73 -8.22
C ARG A 183 0.29 5.50 -7.60
N ILE A 184 1.13 4.54 -7.24
CA ILE A 184 0.74 3.31 -6.55
C ILE A 184 1.20 3.40 -5.11
N ALA A 185 0.27 3.33 -4.16
CA ALA A 185 0.59 3.46 -2.75
C ALA A 185 0.08 2.26 -1.94
N THR A 186 0.92 1.77 -1.03
CA THR A 186 0.56 0.73 -0.07
C THR A 186 0.86 1.23 1.34
N THR A 187 -0.14 1.14 2.23
CA THR A 187 -0.02 1.52 3.64
C THR A 187 -0.12 0.31 4.55
N ARG A 188 0.67 0.27 5.62
CA ARG A 188 0.62 -0.79 6.62
C ARG A 188 0.88 -0.28 8.02
N ARG A 189 0.04 -0.72 8.95
CA ARG A 189 0.14 -0.38 10.37
C ARG A 189 0.95 -1.45 11.11
N PHE A 190 1.83 -1.02 11.99
CA PHE A 190 2.62 -1.91 12.84
C PHE A 190 2.84 -1.28 14.22
N THR A 191 3.27 -2.10 15.18
CA THR A 191 3.63 -1.66 16.53
C THR A 191 5.08 -2.00 16.78
N LEU A 192 5.91 -0.99 17.04
CA LEU A 192 7.31 -1.16 17.41
C LEU A 192 7.41 -1.40 18.91
N VAL A 193 8.01 -2.53 19.30
CA VAL A 193 8.29 -2.88 20.69
C VAL A 193 9.80 -2.89 20.95
N PRO A 194 10.25 -2.59 22.18
CA PRO A 194 11.65 -2.77 22.57
C PRO A 194 12.19 -4.18 22.29
N ASP A 195 13.49 -4.25 22.00
CA ASP A 195 14.17 -5.52 21.78
C ASP A 195 14.10 -6.42 23.02
N GLY A 196 13.98 -7.74 22.78
CA GLY A 196 13.88 -8.75 23.84
C GLY A 196 12.48 -8.97 24.40
N HIS A 197 11.45 -8.24 23.95
CA HIS A 197 10.07 -8.53 24.32
C HIS A 197 9.49 -9.73 23.55
N LYS A 198 8.81 -10.63 24.27
CA LYS A 198 8.11 -11.78 23.67
C LYS A 198 6.84 -11.31 22.99
N VAL A 199 6.79 -11.40 21.66
CA VAL A 199 5.57 -11.15 20.87
C VAL A 199 4.70 -12.42 20.91
N VAL A 200 3.61 -12.38 21.67
CA VAL A 200 2.64 -13.48 21.73
C VAL A 200 1.52 -13.22 20.73
N LYS A 201 1.49 -13.98 19.63
CA LYS A 201 0.40 -13.93 18.66
C LYS A 201 -0.79 -14.74 19.17
N VAL A 202 -1.75 -14.08 19.81
CA VAL A 202 -3.02 -14.71 20.19
C VAL A 202 -3.91 -14.75 18.96
N VAL A 203 -4.05 -15.92 18.34
CA VAL A 203 -5.04 -16.13 17.28
C VAL A 203 -6.40 -16.27 17.97
N LEU A 204 -7.16 -15.17 18.01
CA LEU A 204 -8.56 -15.25 18.38
C LEU A 204 -9.29 -16.06 17.30
N PRO A 205 -10.15 -17.02 17.65
CA PRO A 205 -10.95 -17.72 16.67
C PRO A 205 -11.72 -16.68 15.86
N THR A 206 -11.62 -16.77 14.53
CA THR A 206 -12.44 -15.99 13.61
C THR A 206 -13.88 -16.11 14.07
N ARG A 207 -14.53 -14.97 14.35
CA ARG A 207 -15.97 -14.97 14.65
C ARG A 207 -16.65 -15.72 13.51
N GLN A 208 -17.06 -16.97 13.75
CA GLN A 208 -17.89 -17.69 12.81
C GLN A 208 -19.08 -16.79 12.56
N ALA A 209 -19.27 -16.39 11.30
CA ALA A 209 -20.46 -15.68 10.90
C ALA A 209 -21.64 -16.53 11.36
N ARG A 210 -22.34 -16.08 12.40
CA ARG A 210 -23.52 -16.78 12.89
C ARG A 210 -24.49 -16.80 11.72
N LYS A 211 -24.81 -18.00 11.23
CA LYS A 211 -25.81 -18.19 10.18
C LYS A 211 -27.05 -17.43 10.62
N ALA A 212 -27.49 -16.45 9.82
CA ALA A 212 -28.69 -15.69 10.12
C ALA A 212 -29.86 -16.66 10.13
N LEU A 213 -30.26 -17.09 11.32
CA LEU A 213 -31.46 -17.90 11.51
C LEU A 213 -32.66 -16.99 11.22
N SER A 214 -33.66 -17.51 10.50
CA SER A 214 -34.95 -16.83 10.40
C SER A 214 -35.51 -16.57 11.80
N LEU A 215 -36.39 -15.57 11.96
CA LEU A 215 -37.00 -15.26 13.25
C LEU A 215 -37.62 -16.53 13.88
N ASP A 216 -38.28 -17.36 13.08
CA ASP A 216 -38.89 -18.62 13.50
C ASP A 216 -37.85 -19.67 13.91
N ALA A 217 -36.72 -19.78 13.22
CA ALA A 217 -35.65 -20.72 13.58
C ALA A 217 -34.90 -20.25 14.84
N LEU A 218 -34.73 -18.95 15.02
CA LEU A 218 -34.19 -18.36 16.25
C LEU A 218 -35.17 -18.53 17.41
N VAL A 219 -36.47 -18.50 17.11
CA VAL A 219 -37.55 -18.74 18.06
C VAL A 219 -37.65 -20.21 18.45
N ALA A 220 -37.44 -21.15 17.52
CA ALA A 220 -37.41 -22.57 17.80
C ALA A 220 -36.13 -22.99 18.56
N ALA A 221 -34.98 -22.38 18.25
CA ALA A 221 -33.74 -22.55 19.05
C ALA A 221 -33.80 -21.80 20.40
N SER A 222 -34.87 -21.02 20.59
CA SER A 222 -35.34 -20.39 21.81
C SER A 222 -35.43 -21.29 23.04
N ARG A 223 -34.54 -21.21 24.02
CA ARG A 223 -34.81 -21.84 25.33
C ARG A 223 -36.17 -21.35 25.91
N PRO A 224 -37.01 -22.23 26.48
CA PRO A 224 -38.20 -21.84 27.22
C PRO A 224 -37.81 -20.90 28.37
N ARG A 225 -38.50 -19.77 28.51
CA ARG A 225 -38.19 -18.76 29.53
C ARG A 225 -39.38 -17.86 29.83
N ILE A 226 -39.37 -17.24 31.00
CA ILE A 226 -40.34 -16.22 31.41
C ILE A 226 -39.94 -14.89 30.79
N VAL A 227 -40.90 -14.20 30.16
CA VAL A 227 -40.72 -12.93 29.45
C VAL A 227 -41.27 -11.78 30.30
N ALA A 228 -42.34 -12.03 31.04
CA ALA A 228 -42.92 -11.10 32.00
C ALA A 228 -43.53 -11.89 33.17
N PRO A 229 -43.39 -11.43 34.42
CA PRO A 229 -42.58 -10.30 34.86
C PRO A 229 -41.07 -10.54 34.61
N GLN A 230 -40.24 -9.51 34.75
CA GLN A 230 -38.78 -9.62 34.65
C GLN A 230 -38.13 -9.66 36.04
N ASN A 231 -36.90 -10.15 36.13
CA ASN A 231 -36.16 -10.18 37.39
C ASN A 231 -36.01 -8.77 37.98
N GLY A 232 -36.42 -8.60 39.23
CA GLY A 232 -36.37 -7.34 39.96
C GLY A 232 -37.52 -6.37 39.65
N THR A 233 -38.52 -6.76 38.86
CA THR A 233 -39.66 -5.89 38.55
C THR A 233 -40.48 -5.62 39.82
N VAL A 234 -40.90 -4.37 40.02
CA VAL A 234 -41.85 -3.99 41.07
C VAL A 234 -43.21 -3.71 40.44
N LEU A 235 -44.18 -4.57 40.73
CA LEU A 235 -45.57 -4.43 40.30
C LEU A 235 -46.33 -3.66 41.39
N ARG A 236 -47.05 -2.60 41.00
CA ARG A 236 -47.85 -1.79 41.91
C ARG A 236 -49.32 -2.01 41.61
N PHE A 237 -50.10 -2.34 42.63
CA PHE A 237 -51.54 -2.51 42.53
C PHE A 237 -52.24 -1.55 43.48
N HIS A 238 -53.39 -1.01 43.06
CA HIS A 238 -54.29 -0.30 43.96
C HIS A 238 -55.04 -1.31 44.84
N GLU A 239 -55.31 -0.97 46.10
CA GLU A 239 -55.96 -1.87 47.07
C GLU A 239 -57.34 -2.40 46.61
N THR A 240 -58.01 -1.68 45.71
CA THR A 240 -59.31 -2.05 45.14
C THR A 240 -59.22 -2.86 43.84
N SER A 241 -58.03 -3.04 43.29
CA SER A 241 -57.81 -3.80 42.05
C SER A 241 -57.54 -5.27 42.34
N ASP A 242 -58.06 -6.14 41.47
CA ASP A 242 -57.76 -7.56 41.46
C ASP A 242 -56.24 -7.75 41.31
N ARG A 243 -55.59 -8.38 42.30
CA ARG A 243 -54.13 -8.53 42.41
C ARG A 243 -53.63 -9.67 41.55
N SER A 244 -53.98 -9.61 40.28
CA SER A 244 -53.65 -10.63 39.30
C SER A 244 -52.40 -10.25 38.52
N VAL A 245 -51.39 -11.12 38.54
CA VAL A 245 -50.11 -10.90 37.85
C VAL A 245 -50.13 -11.64 36.52
N ARG A 246 -50.00 -10.89 35.43
CA ARG A 246 -49.87 -11.47 34.09
C ARG A 246 -48.48 -12.06 33.90
N VAL A 247 -48.42 -13.37 33.68
CA VAL A 247 -47.18 -14.08 33.35
C VAL A 247 -47.18 -14.43 31.88
N ARG A 248 -46.14 -13.99 31.17
CA ARG A 248 -45.88 -14.35 29.77
C ARG A 248 -44.63 -15.19 29.71
N TYR A 249 -44.69 -16.33 29.05
CA TYR A 249 -43.54 -17.21 28.89
C TYR A 249 -43.51 -17.82 27.49
N ARG A 250 -42.33 -18.21 27.04
CA ARG A 250 -42.18 -18.99 25.81
C ARG A 250 -42.56 -20.44 26.09
N ARG A 251 -43.47 -20.97 25.30
CA ARG A 251 -43.86 -22.39 25.36
C ARG A 251 -42.84 -23.26 24.60
N PRO A 252 -42.39 -24.40 25.15
CA PRO A 252 -41.69 -25.41 24.36
C PRO A 252 -42.64 -26.01 23.30
N SER A 253 -42.10 -26.45 22.16
CA SER A 253 -42.88 -27.09 21.09
C SER A 253 -43.52 -28.40 21.54
N ASP A 254 -42.82 -29.18 22.37
CA ASP A 254 -43.16 -30.59 22.60
C ASP A 254 -43.30 -30.97 24.09
N GLY A 255 -43.17 -30.01 25.01
CA GLY A 255 -43.10 -30.26 26.46
C GLY A 255 -44.35 -29.80 27.24
N ASN A 256 -44.68 -30.50 28.32
CA ASN A 256 -45.71 -30.05 29.25
C ASN A 256 -45.15 -28.93 30.13
N THR A 257 -45.80 -27.78 30.18
CA THR A 257 -45.30 -26.64 30.96
C THR A 257 -46.06 -26.52 32.27
N THR A 258 -45.35 -26.27 33.36
CA THR A 258 -45.96 -25.97 34.66
C THR A 258 -45.37 -24.68 35.21
N LEU A 259 -46.20 -23.80 35.77
CA LEU A 259 -45.73 -22.61 36.49
C LEU A 259 -45.88 -22.84 37.99
N LEU A 260 -44.82 -22.54 38.75
CA LEU A 260 -44.86 -22.48 40.20
C LEU A 260 -44.78 -21.02 40.64
N LEU A 261 -45.65 -20.60 41.55
CA LEU A 261 -45.53 -19.35 42.31
C LEU A 261 -45.11 -19.71 43.73
N ASP A 262 -43.94 -19.23 44.16
CA ASP A 262 -43.34 -19.52 45.47
C ASP A 262 -43.30 -21.02 45.78
N GLY A 263 -42.97 -21.82 44.75
CA GLY A 263 -42.89 -23.28 44.84
C GLY A 263 -44.23 -24.02 44.73
N ARG A 264 -45.37 -23.31 44.61
CA ARG A 264 -46.70 -23.92 44.49
C ARG A 264 -47.19 -23.93 43.04
N PRO A 265 -47.66 -25.07 42.51
CA PRO A 265 -48.16 -25.15 41.15
C PRO A 265 -49.39 -24.27 40.95
N GLN A 266 -49.42 -23.56 39.83
CA GLN A 266 -50.48 -22.63 39.46
C GLN A 266 -51.32 -23.19 38.31
N PRO A 267 -52.65 -22.99 38.33
CA PRO A 267 -53.50 -23.38 37.22
C PRO A 267 -53.15 -22.55 35.98
N LEU A 268 -52.90 -23.25 34.86
CA LEU A 268 -52.57 -22.60 33.59
C LEU A 268 -53.86 -22.32 32.81
N VAL A 269 -54.52 -21.21 33.14
CA VAL A 269 -55.59 -20.69 32.28
C VAL A 269 -54.94 -19.88 31.17
N LEU A 270 -54.71 -20.52 30.03
CA LEU A 270 -54.07 -19.89 28.88
C LEU A 270 -55.01 -18.84 28.28
N LEU A 271 -54.59 -17.57 28.35
CA LEU A 271 -55.23 -16.48 27.66
C LEU A 271 -54.91 -16.55 26.16
N PRO A 272 -55.81 -16.07 25.28
CA PRO A 272 -55.53 -15.97 23.85
C PRO A 272 -54.24 -15.19 23.63
N SER A 273 -53.29 -15.85 22.98
CA SER A 273 -51.96 -15.32 22.74
C SER A 273 -51.84 -14.82 21.30
N PRO A 274 -51.13 -13.70 21.06
CA PRO A 274 -50.93 -13.18 19.71
C PRO A 274 -50.07 -14.10 18.83
N THR A 275 -49.37 -15.07 19.41
CA THR A 275 -48.44 -15.97 18.70
C THR A 275 -48.42 -17.36 19.34
N GLU A 276 -48.35 -18.41 18.53
CA GLU A 276 -48.38 -19.82 18.97
C GLU A 276 -47.26 -20.21 19.96
N TRP A 277 -46.09 -19.56 19.85
CA TRP A 277 -44.90 -19.85 20.67
C TRP A 277 -44.85 -19.08 22.00
N MET A 278 -45.83 -18.22 22.27
CA MET A 278 -45.94 -17.49 23.52
C MET A 278 -47.21 -17.91 24.26
N ALA A 279 -47.08 -18.19 25.55
CA ALA A 279 -48.21 -18.44 26.42
C ALA A 279 -48.37 -17.27 27.39
N THR A 280 -49.61 -16.90 27.66
CA THR A 280 -49.96 -15.89 28.65
C THR A 280 -50.92 -16.50 29.65
N THR A 281 -50.62 -16.39 30.93
CA THR A 281 -51.50 -16.80 32.03
C THR A 281 -51.63 -15.67 33.06
N MET A 282 -52.65 -15.76 33.90
CA MET A 282 -52.85 -14.86 35.05
C MET A 282 -52.65 -15.64 36.34
N LEU A 283 -51.77 -15.14 37.20
CA LEU A 283 -51.66 -15.61 38.58
C LEU A 283 -52.61 -14.76 39.43
N ALA A 284 -53.65 -15.36 39.98
CA ALA A 284 -54.61 -14.68 40.85
C ALA A 284 -54.07 -14.54 42.29
N ASP A 285 -54.61 -13.58 43.03
CA ASP A 285 -54.40 -13.41 44.48
C ASP A 285 -52.93 -13.30 44.93
N VAL A 286 -52.08 -12.63 44.13
CA VAL A 286 -50.68 -12.42 44.52
C VAL A 286 -50.61 -11.30 45.57
N GLY A 287 -50.28 -11.68 46.80
CA GLY A 287 -50.15 -10.74 47.93
C GLY A 287 -49.02 -9.71 47.75
N PRO A 288 -48.93 -8.69 48.62
CA PRO A 288 -47.80 -7.79 48.64
C PRO A 288 -46.57 -8.49 49.22
N GLY A 289 -45.42 -8.31 48.59
CA GLY A 289 -44.18 -8.98 48.98
C GLY A 289 -43.31 -9.38 47.81
N ARG A 290 -42.23 -10.09 48.11
CA ARG A 290 -41.31 -10.65 47.11
C ARG A 290 -41.79 -12.04 46.72
N HIS A 291 -41.98 -12.25 45.43
CA HIS A 291 -42.48 -13.49 44.85
C HIS A 291 -41.51 -14.05 43.82
N VAL A 292 -41.50 -15.38 43.68
CA VAL A 292 -40.72 -16.09 42.69
C VAL A 292 -41.65 -16.93 41.82
N VAL A 293 -41.60 -16.70 40.51
CA VAL A 293 -42.25 -17.56 39.52
C VAL A 293 -41.20 -18.44 38.87
N THR A 294 -41.44 -19.74 38.91
CA THR A 294 -40.57 -20.76 38.30
C THR A 294 -41.31 -21.43 37.16
N LEU A 295 -40.65 -21.52 36.01
CA LEU A 295 -41.11 -22.23 34.84
C LEU A 295 -40.50 -23.62 34.80
N LEU A 296 -41.35 -24.64 34.86
CA LEU A 296 -40.97 -26.03 34.67
C LEU A 296 -41.37 -26.50 33.28
N VAL A 297 -40.47 -27.22 32.62
CA VAL A 297 -40.76 -27.97 31.40
C VAL A 297 -40.59 -29.44 31.74
N ASP A 298 -41.69 -30.17 31.64
CA ASP A 298 -41.87 -31.55 32.12
C ASP A 298 -41.57 -31.69 33.62
N ARG A 299 -40.29 -31.84 33.98
CA ARG A 299 -39.82 -31.93 35.37
C ARG A 299 -38.55 -31.12 35.64
N ASP A 300 -38.00 -30.49 34.60
CA ASP A 300 -36.78 -29.71 34.71
C ASP A 300 -37.12 -28.23 34.84
N VAL A 301 -36.29 -27.53 35.61
CA VAL A 301 -36.46 -26.09 35.74
C VAL A 301 -35.88 -25.38 34.53
N ALA A 302 -36.75 -24.72 33.78
CA ALA A 302 -36.37 -23.97 32.59
C ALA A 302 -35.96 -22.53 32.91
N ASP A 303 -36.66 -21.87 33.84
CA ASP A 303 -36.39 -20.48 34.20
C ASP A 303 -36.98 -20.08 35.57
N HIS A 304 -36.45 -19.01 36.17
CA HIS A 304 -36.92 -18.45 37.42
C HIS A 304 -36.89 -16.91 37.38
N VAL A 305 -38.00 -16.30 37.77
CA VAL A 305 -38.10 -14.85 37.90
C VAL A 305 -38.56 -14.45 39.28
N THR A 306 -37.81 -13.54 39.90
CA THR A 306 -38.18 -12.85 41.12
C THR A 306 -38.78 -11.49 40.80
N PHE A 307 -39.93 -11.16 41.38
CA PHE A 307 -40.54 -9.83 41.30
C PHE A 307 -41.11 -9.43 42.66
N THR A 308 -41.42 -8.16 42.84
CA THR A 308 -42.00 -7.63 44.08
C THR A 308 -43.35 -7.02 43.78
N VAL A 309 -44.34 -7.31 44.60
CA VAL A 309 -45.66 -6.67 44.57
C VAL A 309 -45.70 -5.65 45.68
N ALA A 310 -45.82 -4.37 45.33
CA ALA A 310 -45.93 -3.26 46.26
C ALA A 310 -47.41 -2.91 46.50
N SER A 311 -47.76 -2.67 47.77
CA SER A 311 -49.04 -2.07 48.15
C SER A 311 -48.86 -0.57 48.26
N GLU A 312 -49.50 0.22 47.40
CA GLU A 312 -49.57 1.67 47.62
C GLU A 312 -50.58 1.94 48.73
N LYS A 313 -50.10 2.32 49.92
CA LYS A 313 -50.94 3.02 50.89
C LYS A 313 -51.17 4.42 50.36
N VAL A 314 -52.43 4.79 50.16
CA VAL A 314 -52.81 6.18 49.89
C VAL A 314 -52.76 6.91 51.24
N ASP A 315 -51.76 7.75 51.45
CA ASP A 315 -51.87 8.81 52.45
C ASP A 315 -52.95 9.78 51.94
N ALA A 316 -54.11 9.75 52.59
CA ALA A 316 -55.18 10.70 52.32
C ALA A 316 -54.67 12.12 52.64
N PRO A 317 -54.87 13.11 51.76
CA PRO A 317 -54.54 14.49 52.10
C PRO A 317 -55.49 14.96 53.22
N MET A 318 -54.91 15.31 54.36
CA MET A 318 -55.55 16.17 55.37
C MET A 318 -55.69 17.60 54.83
#